data_AF-A0A1I5TKY4-F1
#
_entry.id   AF-A0A1I5TKY4-F1
#
_cell.length_a   1.000
_cell.length_b   1.000
_cell.length_c   1.000
_cell.angle_alpha   90.00
_cell.angle_beta   90.00
_cell.angle_gamma   90.00
#
_symmetry.space_group_name_H-M   'P 1'
#
loop_
_entity.id
_entity.type
_entity.pdbx_description
1 polymer ?
#
loop_
_entity_poly.entity_id
_entity_poly.type
_entity_poly.pdbx_seq_one_letter_code
_entity_poly.pdbx_strand_id
1 'polypeptide(L)'
;MTYWKNKELRQHVVYGILYGKVEGALLCYGLDPMVGLMHAEGYNKKSLVYDCIEPFRPWAELLLVTLFRNNALTSAHFKYGEEKMTLEKTCRKLLVTSFNAFLMEKTLLNKRRIARNDQVTALCSSLAQAVKNHKA
;
A
#
# COMPACT_ATOMS: atom_id res chain seq x y z
N MET A 1 18.73 2.04 19.36
CA MET A 1 18.03 2.25 18.07
C MET A 1 17.72 0.90 17.44
N THR A 2 17.01 0.02 18.17
CA THR A 2 17.00 -1.43 17.88
C THR A 2 15.68 -2.08 18.30
N TYR A 3 14.54 -1.39 18.09
CA TYR A 3 13.20 -1.96 18.33
C TYR A 3 12.40 -2.17 17.03
N TRP A 4 12.96 -1.83 15.88
CA TRP A 4 12.28 -1.88 14.57
C TRP A 4 12.55 -3.16 13.77
N LYS A 5 13.37 -4.09 14.29
CA LYS A 5 13.75 -5.33 13.59
C LYS A 5 12.76 -6.50 13.80
N ASN A 6 11.76 -6.37 14.68
CA ASN A 6 10.81 -7.46 14.93
C ASN A 6 9.54 -7.31 14.08
N LYS A 7 9.27 -8.36 13.30
CA LYS A 7 8.20 -8.61 12.31
C LYS A 7 6.73 -8.31 12.69
N GLU A 8 6.43 -7.62 13.79
CA GLU A 8 5.05 -7.53 14.32
C GLU A 8 4.52 -6.11 14.48
N LEU A 9 5.18 -5.13 13.88
CA LEU A 9 4.79 -3.74 13.97
C LEU A 9 4.05 -3.29 12.72
N ARG A 10 2.82 -3.77 12.52
CA ARG A 10 1.62 -3.02 12.06
C ARG A 10 1.76 -2.04 10.88
N GLN A 11 2.81 -2.17 10.07
CA GLN A 11 2.96 -1.69 8.70
C GLN A 11 1.81 -2.28 7.83
N HIS A 12 1.34 -3.48 8.17
CA HIS A 12 0.33 -4.23 7.43
C HIS A 12 -1.04 -3.57 7.25
N VAL A 13 -1.51 -2.61 8.06
CA VAL A 13 -2.89 -2.10 7.86
C VAL A 13 -2.95 -1.21 6.63
N VAL A 14 -2.07 -0.20 6.57
CA VAL A 14 -2.01 0.76 5.46
C VAL A 14 -1.48 0.07 4.20
N TYR A 15 -0.41 -0.73 4.33
CA TYR A 15 0.06 -1.56 3.21
C TYR A 15 -0.97 -2.62 2.80
N GLY A 16 -1.75 -3.17 3.73
CA GLY A 16 -2.83 -4.11 3.44
C GLY A 16 -3.93 -3.50 2.58
N ILE A 17 -4.27 -2.23 2.83
CA ILE A 17 -5.17 -1.47 1.95
C ILE A 17 -4.53 -1.33 0.56
N LEU A 18 -3.27 -0.90 0.47
CA LEU A 18 -2.58 -0.78 -0.83
C LEU A 18 -2.52 -2.11 -1.58
N TYR A 19 -2.18 -3.21 -0.90
CA TYR A 19 -2.15 -4.55 -1.48
C TYR A 19 -3.50 -4.92 -2.11
N GLY A 20 -4.60 -4.72 -1.38
CA GLY A 20 -5.94 -4.97 -1.90
C GLY A 20 -6.31 -4.08 -3.09
N LYS A 21 -5.85 -2.82 -3.10
CA LYS A 21 -6.08 -1.90 -4.23
C LYS A 21 -5.31 -2.31 -5.48
N VAL A 22 -4.02 -2.62 -5.33
CA VAL A 22 -3.16 -3.07 -6.45
C VAL A 22 -3.67 -4.39 -6.99
N GLU A 23 -3.95 -5.37 -6.13
CA GLU A 23 -4.49 -6.66 -6.54
C GLU A 23 -5.81 -6.52 -7.30
N GLY A 24 -6.76 -5.75 -6.76
CA GLY A 24 -8.03 -5.49 -7.43
C GLY A 24 -7.85 -4.84 -8.80
N ALA A 25 -6.93 -3.87 -8.90
CA ALA A 25 -6.64 -3.21 -10.17
C ALA A 25 -6.00 -4.16 -11.20
N LEU A 26 -5.06 -5.01 -10.79
CA LEU A 26 -4.45 -6.02 -11.68
C LEU A 26 -5.52 -6.98 -12.23
N LEU A 27 -6.37 -7.51 -11.35
CA LEU A 27 -7.47 -8.40 -11.75
C LEU A 27 -8.46 -7.71 -12.70
N CYS A 28 -8.81 -6.45 -12.44
CA CYS A 28 -9.70 -5.68 -13.31
C CYS A 28 -9.17 -5.51 -14.74
N TYR A 29 -7.84 -5.46 -14.93
CA TYR A 29 -7.21 -5.34 -16.25
C TYR A 29 -6.73 -6.68 -16.82
N GLY A 30 -7.10 -7.81 -16.20
CA GLY A 30 -6.77 -9.15 -16.68
C GLY A 30 -5.29 -9.53 -16.51
N LEU A 31 -4.56 -8.85 -15.62
CA LEU A 31 -3.20 -9.20 -15.25
C LEU A 31 -3.24 -10.22 -14.11
N ASP A 32 -2.47 -11.31 -14.24
CA ASP A 32 -2.36 -12.34 -13.20
C ASP A 32 -1.48 -11.83 -12.05
N PRO A 33 -2.03 -11.66 -10.82
CA PRO A 33 -1.27 -11.24 -9.64
C PRO A 33 -0.06 -12.13 -9.29
N MET A 34 -0.04 -13.38 -9.76
CA MET A 34 1.00 -14.36 -9.44
C MET A 34 2.25 -14.24 -10.32
N VAL A 35 2.14 -13.59 -11.49
CA VAL A 35 3.23 -13.50 -12.47
C VAL A 35 4.05 -12.24 -12.24
N GLY A 36 5.00 -12.30 -11.31
CA GLY A 36 5.92 -11.18 -11.06
C GLY A 36 7.00 -11.04 -12.10
N LEU A 37 7.46 -9.80 -12.27
CA LEU A 37 8.58 -9.39 -13.09
C LEU A 37 9.87 -9.23 -12.27
N MET A 38 9.79 -8.71 -11.04
CA MET A 38 10.97 -8.44 -10.19
C MET A 38 11.02 -9.32 -8.95
N HIS A 39 9.89 -9.54 -8.26
CA HIS A 39 9.82 -10.35 -7.04
C HIS A 39 9.77 -11.86 -7.33
N ALA A 40 10.81 -12.45 -7.91
CA ALA A 40 10.84 -13.89 -8.16
C ALA A 40 11.20 -14.67 -6.87
N GLU A 41 10.22 -15.09 -6.06
CA GLU A 41 10.48 -16.07 -4.99
C GLU A 41 9.19 -16.77 -4.45
N GLY A 42 8.79 -17.85 -5.12
CA GLY A 42 7.94 -18.93 -4.56
C GLY A 42 6.61 -19.19 -5.28
N TYR A 43 6.27 -20.48 -5.43
CA TYR A 43 4.95 -20.93 -5.89
C TYR A 43 3.84 -20.29 -5.02
N ASN A 44 2.75 -19.85 -5.67
CA ASN A 44 1.51 -19.35 -5.03
C ASN A 44 1.61 -18.00 -4.27
N LYS A 45 2.58 -17.14 -4.62
CA LYS A 45 2.66 -15.76 -4.10
C LYS A 45 2.20 -14.74 -5.14
N LYS A 46 1.51 -13.69 -4.68
CA LYS A 46 1.06 -12.53 -5.49
C LYS A 46 2.24 -11.63 -5.87
N SER A 47 3.18 -12.18 -6.63
CA SER A 47 4.46 -11.54 -6.93
C SER A 47 4.28 -10.24 -7.71
N LEU A 48 3.35 -10.19 -8.69
CA LEU A 48 3.08 -8.97 -9.44
C LEU A 48 2.48 -7.86 -8.57
N VAL A 49 1.74 -8.22 -7.52
CA VAL A 49 1.22 -7.25 -6.53
C VAL A 49 2.37 -6.63 -5.75
N TYR A 50 3.42 -7.41 -5.42
CA TYR A 50 4.62 -6.89 -4.76
C TYR A 50 5.44 -6.00 -5.67
N ASP A 51 5.47 -6.26 -6.98
CA ASP A 51 6.11 -5.36 -7.93
C ASP A 51 5.33 -4.05 -8.09
N CYS A 52 4.02 -4.14 -8.29
CA CYS A 52 3.19 -2.99 -8.61
C CYS A 52 2.87 -2.10 -7.40
N ILE A 53 3.08 -2.57 -6.16
CA ILE A 53 2.95 -1.73 -4.98
C ILE A 53 4.15 -0.79 -4.77
N GLU A 54 5.33 -1.12 -5.30
CA GLU A 54 6.58 -0.38 -5.02
C GLU A 54 6.44 1.14 -5.22
N PRO A 55 5.86 1.65 -6.33
CA PRO A 55 5.72 3.09 -6.55
C PRO A 55 4.82 3.78 -5.51
N PHE A 56 3.95 3.02 -4.85
CA PHE A 56 2.95 3.51 -3.92
C PHE A 56 3.33 3.33 -2.45
N ARG A 57 4.40 2.58 -2.14
CA ARG A 57 4.87 2.40 -0.75
C ARG A 57 5.13 3.73 -0.02
N PRO A 58 5.73 4.76 -0.64
CA PRO A 58 5.98 6.04 0.03
C PRO A 58 4.70 6.74 0.55
N TRP A 59 3.53 6.43 -0.02
CA TRP A 59 2.25 6.98 0.43
C TRP A 59 1.88 6.50 1.83
N ALA A 60 2.13 5.23 2.12
CA ALA A 60 1.87 4.66 3.44
C ALA A 60 2.77 5.31 4.50
N GLU A 61 4.05 5.46 4.18
CA GLU A 61 5.04 6.07 5.06
C GLU A 61 4.74 7.55 5.31
N LEU A 62 4.42 8.30 4.25
CA LEU A 62 4.08 9.72 4.34
C LEU A 62 2.86 9.95 5.23
N LEU A 63 1.82 9.11 5.11
CA LEU A 63 0.65 9.20 5.99
C LEU A 63 1.08 8.99 7.45
N LEU A 64 1.84 7.94 7.75
CA LEU A 64 2.26 7.64 9.11
C LEU A 64 3.06 8.78 9.72
N VAL A 65 4.05 9.30 8.99
CA VAL A 65 4.84 10.46 9.41
C VAL A 65 3.96 11.68 9.65
N THR A 66 2.98 11.93 8.79
CA THR A 66 2.04 13.06 8.94
C THR A 66 1.18 12.91 10.20
N LEU A 67 0.67 11.71 10.47
CA LEU A 67 -0.16 11.44 11.64
C LEU A 67 0.63 11.57 12.95
N PHE A 68 1.90 11.15 12.98
CA PHE A 68 2.79 11.37 14.12
C PHE A 68 3.11 12.86 14.29
N ARG A 69 3.47 13.56 13.21
CA ARG A 69 3.80 15.00 13.25
C ARG A 69 2.63 15.83 13.78
N ASN A 70 1.41 15.46 13.42
CA ASN A 70 0.21 16.19 13.84
C ASN A 70 -0.33 15.73 15.20
N ASN A 71 0.41 14.89 15.95
CA ASN A 71 -0.03 14.28 17.23
C ASN A 71 -1.36 13.53 17.15
N ALA A 72 -1.79 13.11 15.96
CA ALA A 72 -2.98 12.28 15.77
C ALA A 72 -2.71 10.83 16.18
N LEU A 73 -1.48 10.36 15.98
CA LEU A 73 -0.97 9.11 16.53
C LEU A 73 -0.05 9.41 17.72
N THR A 74 -0.44 8.90 18.89
CA THR A 74 0.29 9.04 20.16
C THR A 74 0.54 7.68 20.80
N SER A 75 1.39 7.62 21.83
CA SER A 75 1.69 6.38 22.57
C SER A 75 0.44 5.66 23.10
N ALA A 76 -0.63 6.38 23.41
CA ALA A 76 -1.93 5.82 23.85
C ALA A 76 -2.59 4.89 22.81
N HIS A 77 -2.18 4.98 21.54
CA HIS A 77 -2.68 4.16 20.45
C HIS A 77 -1.95 2.81 20.30
N PHE A 78 -0.96 2.58 21.15
CA PHE A 78 -0.10 1.40 21.14
C PHE A 78 -0.17 0.71 22.50
N LYS A 79 -0.48 -0.59 22.48
CA LYS A 79 -0.35 -1.46 23.65
C LYS A 79 1.00 -2.15 23.60
N TYR A 80 1.78 -1.98 24.64
CA TYR A 80 3.07 -2.64 24.83
C TYR A 80 2.83 -3.85 25.72
N GLY A 81 2.90 -5.06 25.16
CA GLY A 81 3.04 -6.30 25.91
C GLY A 81 4.51 -6.64 26.13
N GLU A 82 4.78 -7.69 26.90
CA GLU A 82 6.14 -8.08 27.31
C GLU A 82 7.08 -8.34 26.11
N GLU A 83 6.56 -8.93 25.01
CA GLU A 83 7.35 -9.24 23.82
C GLU A 83 6.85 -8.54 22.54
N LYS A 84 5.63 -7.98 22.58
CA LYS A 84 4.90 -7.57 21.37
C LYS A 84 4.16 -6.28 21.57
N MET A 85 4.21 -5.42 20.55
CA MET A 85 3.40 -4.20 20.54
C MET A 85 2.16 -4.43 19.66
N THR A 86 0.95 -4.20 20.20
CA THR A 86 -0.33 -4.32 19.46
C THR A 86 -1.07 -2.98 19.25
N LEU A 87 -1.87 -2.88 18.17
CA LEU A 87 -2.62 -1.66 17.78
C LEU A 87 -3.94 -1.69 18.52
N GLU A 88 -4.26 -0.58 19.17
CA GLU A 88 -5.60 -0.38 19.70
C GLU A 88 -6.63 -0.37 18.55
N LYS A 89 -7.86 -0.82 18.83
CA LYS A 89 -8.96 -0.79 17.83
C LYS A 89 -9.21 0.63 17.32
N THR A 90 -9.11 1.63 18.19
CA THR A 90 -9.24 3.06 17.86
C THR A 90 -8.17 3.49 16.86
N CYS A 91 -6.93 3.07 17.08
CA CYS A 91 -5.81 3.35 16.19
C CYS A 91 -6.01 2.73 14.80
N ARG A 92 -6.47 1.48 14.73
CA ARG A 92 -6.78 0.84 13.44
C ARG A 92 -7.86 1.63 12.68
N LYS A 93 -8.93 2.05 13.36
CA LYS A 93 -9.99 2.85 12.74
C LYS A 93 -9.47 4.18 12.22
N LEU A 94 -8.63 4.86 13.01
CA LEU A 94 -7.96 6.10 12.61
C LEU A 94 -7.12 5.90 11.35
N LEU A 95 -6.21 4.92 11.33
CA LEU A 95 -5.35 4.62 10.19
C LEU A 95 -6.15 4.33 8.91
N VAL A 96 -7.15 3.46 8.99
CA VAL A 96 -8.00 3.12 7.83
C VAL A 96 -8.73 4.35 7.31
N THR A 97 -9.32 5.14 8.20
CA THR A 97 -10.10 6.34 7.82
C THR A 97 -9.19 7.39 7.19
N SER A 98 -8.08 7.72 7.84
CA SER A 98 -7.11 8.71 7.35
C SER A 98 -6.48 8.27 6.03
N PHE A 99 -6.17 6.99 5.87
CA PHE A 99 -5.57 6.51 4.62
C PHE A 99 -6.55 6.51 3.46
N ASN A 100 -7.79 6.09 3.68
CA ASN A 100 -8.82 6.17 2.65
C ASN A 100 -9.05 7.62 2.21
N ALA A 101 -9.08 8.57 3.15
CA ALA A 101 -9.16 9.99 2.82
C ALA A 101 -7.95 10.46 1.99
N PHE A 102 -6.73 10.09 2.42
CA PHE A 102 -5.49 10.41 1.71
C PHE A 102 -5.47 9.85 0.27
N LEU A 103 -6.03 8.66 0.05
CA LEU A 103 -6.14 8.05 -1.28
C LEU A 103 -7.15 8.75 -2.20
N MET A 104 -8.17 9.39 -1.64
CA MET A 104 -9.20 10.14 -2.39
C MET A 104 -8.72 11.53 -2.82
N GLU A 105 -7.66 12.05 -2.21
CA GLU A 105 -7.08 13.33 -2.59
C GLU A 105 -6.55 13.31 -4.03
N LYS A 106 -6.90 14.36 -4.78
CA LYS A 106 -6.44 14.54 -6.17
C LYS A 106 -5.02 15.08 -6.19
N THR A 107 -4.13 14.34 -6.85
CA THR A 107 -2.75 14.78 -7.10
C THR A 107 -2.43 14.72 -8.59
N LEU A 108 -1.31 15.34 -8.97
CA LEU A 108 -0.91 15.44 -10.37
C LEU A 108 -0.21 14.14 -10.81
N LEU A 109 -0.75 13.49 -11.85
CA LEU A 109 -0.11 12.42 -12.58
C LEU A 109 -0.16 12.75 -14.08
N ASN A 110 0.99 12.82 -14.75
CA ASN A 110 1.07 13.09 -16.20
C ASN A 110 0.23 14.30 -16.66
N LYS A 111 0.35 15.43 -15.94
CA LYS A 111 -0.40 16.68 -16.16
C LYS A 111 -1.91 16.60 -15.91
N ARG A 112 -2.44 15.47 -15.43
CA ARG A 112 -3.85 15.31 -15.05
C ARG A 112 -3.99 15.25 -13.53
N ARG A 113 -5.03 15.89 -12.98
CA ARG A 113 -5.37 15.79 -11.56
C ARG A 113 -6.35 14.64 -11.34
N ILE A 114 -5.86 13.53 -10.79
CA ILE A 114 -6.67 12.35 -10.47
C ILE A 114 -6.44 11.91 -9.02
N ALA A 115 -7.39 11.21 -8.43
CA ALA A 115 -7.23 10.72 -7.06
C ALA A 115 -6.04 9.74 -7.01
N ARG A 116 -5.29 9.71 -5.89
CA ARG A 116 -4.18 8.74 -5.73
C ARG A 116 -4.65 7.30 -5.94
N ASN A 117 -5.86 6.97 -5.49
CA ASN A 117 -6.47 5.67 -5.75
C ASN A 117 -6.57 5.35 -7.27
N ASP A 118 -6.93 6.34 -8.08
CA ASP A 118 -7.06 6.16 -9.54
C ASP A 118 -5.70 6.05 -10.23
N GLN A 119 -4.61 6.53 -9.61
CA GLN A 119 -3.26 6.37 -10.15
C GLN A 119 -2.82 4.91 -10.10
N VAL A 120 -3.26 4.14 -9.10
CA VAL A 120 -3.02 2.68 -9.04
C VAL A 120 -3.65 2.00 -10.25
N THR A 121 -4.91 2.33 -10.51
CA THR A 121 -5.67 1.86 -11.68
C THR A 121 -4.99 2.27 -12.99
N ALA A 122 -4.55 3.53 -13.10
CA ALA A 122 -3.88 4.05 -14.29
C ALA A 122 -2.54 3.33 -14.57
N LEU A 123 -1.77 3.01 -13.52
CA LEU A 123 -0.53 2.25 -13.64
C LEU A 123 -0.81 0.83 -14.14
N CYS A 124 -1.78 0.13 -13.54
CA CYS A 124 -2.14 -1.23 -13.95
C CYS A 124 -2.70 -1.26 -15.39
N SER A 125 -3.50 -0.28 -15.77
CA SER A 125 -4.00 -0.11 -17.14
C SER A 125 -2.85 0.10 -18.14
N SER A 126 -1.89 0.95 -17.79
CA SER A 126 -0.72 1.22 -18.64
C SER A 126 0.16 -0.03 -18.80
N LEU A 127 0.33 -0.80 -17.72
CA LEU A 127 1.05 -2.08 -17.75
C LEU A 127 0.34 -3.10 -18.65
N ALA A 128 -0.98 -3.26 -18.50
CA ALA A 128 -1.76 -4.16 -19.34
C ALA A 128 -1.67 -3.79 -20.84
N GLN A 129 -1.71 -2.48 -21.15
CA GLN A 129 -1.55 -2.01 -22.51
C GLN A 129 -0.14 -2.27 -23.05
N ALA A 130 0.90 -2.14 -22.22
CA ALA A 130 2.27 -2.44 -22.59
C ALA A 130 2.45 -3.93 -22.91
N VAL A 131 1.91 -4.83 -22.06
CA VAL A 131 1.93 -6.28 -22.28
C VAL A 131 1.21 -6.65 -23.57
N LYS A 132 0.01 -6.06 -23.82
CA LYS A 132 -0.76 -6.32 -25.04
C LYS A 132 -0.04 -5.87 -26.32
N ASN A 133 0.68 -4.76 -26.26
CA ASN A 133 1.40 -4.20 -27.41
C ASN A 133 2.75 -4.87 -27.65
N HIS A 134 3.27 -5.61 -26.67
CA HIS A 134 4.47 -6.41 -26.81
C HIS A 134 4.15 -7.66 -27.63
N LYS A 135 4.17 -7.52 -28.96
CA LYS A 135 4.18 -8.67 -29.87
C LYS A 135 5.57 -9.32 -29.79
N ALA A 136 5.61 -10.59 -29.40
CA ALA A 136 6.78 -11.46 -29.59
C ALA A 136 6.98 -11.77 -31.07
#